data_AF-A0A9W6SV80-F1
#
_entry.id   AF-A0A9W6SV80-F1
#
_cell.length_a   1.000
_cell.length_b   1.000
_cell.length_c   1.000
_cell.angle_alpha   90.00
_cell.angle_beta   90.00
_cell.angle_gamma   90.00
#
_symmetry.space_group_name_H-M   'P 1'
#
loop_
_entity.id
_entity.type
_entity.pdbx_description
1 polymer ?
#
loop_
_entity_poly.entity_id
_entity_poly.type
_entity_poly.pdbx_seq_one_letter_code
_entity_poly.pdbx_strand_id
1 'polypeptide(L)'
;MKSVLAQYLVDAGIKPVSIASYNHLGNNDGYNLSSPRQFRSKEISKASVVDDVIASNHLLYNKKDGNKVDHCIVIKYMPAVGDSKVAMDEYYSELMLGGHNRISLHNVCEDSLLATPLIIDLLIMTEFLSRVTYKKVEANSKAGEYESLYSVLSFLSYWLKAPLTRPGYLAINSLNKQRAGLDNFLRLLIGLEPLDELRFEERLV
;
A
#
# COMPACT_ATOMS: atom_id res chain seq x y z
N MET A 1 6.96 1.31 2.89
CA MET A 1 7.37 2.48 3.70
C MET A 1 6.38 3.63 3.64
N LYS A 2 6.22 4.35 2.51
CA LYS A 2 5.28 5.49 2.43
C LYS A 2 3.86 5.18 2.91
N SER A 3 3.24 4.11 2.39
CA SER A 3 1.89 3.69 2.81
C SER A 3 1.81 3.36 4.30
N VAL A 4 2.87 2.78 4.86
CA VAL A 4 2.95 2.46 6.29
C VAL A 4 3.03 3.74 7.12
N LEU A 5 3.95 4.65 6.78
CA LEU A 5 4.17 5.85 7.57
C LEU A 5 3.00 6.84 7.46
N ALA A 6 2.47 7.06 6.26
CA ALA A 6 1.32 7.93 6.06
C ALA A 6 0.08 7.41 6.82
N GLN A 7 -0.18 6.10 6.76
CA GLN A 7 -1.25 5.49 7.54
C GLN A 7 -1.01 5.65 9.03
N TYR A 8 0.19 5.35 9.53
CA TYR A 8 0.55 5.50 10.94
C TYR A 8 0.29 6.92 11.46
N LEU A 9 0.72 7.94 10.71
CA LEU A 9 0.52 9.34 11.10
C LEU A 9 -0.97 9.68 11.20
N VAL A 10 -1.76 9.30 10.19
CA VAL A 10 -3.20 9.59 10.16
C VAL A 10 -3.97 8.79 11.23
N ASP A 11 -3.60 7.54 11.46
CA ASP A 11 -4.16 6.70 12.53
C ASP A 11 -3.86 7.27 13.93
N ALA A 12 -2.70 7.92 14.08
CA ALA A 12 -2.32 8.63 15.30
C ALA A 12 -2.96 10.03 15.42
N GLY A 13 -3.80 10.45 14.48
CA GLY A 13 -4.44 11.78 14.48
C GLY A 13 -3.50 12.92 14.08
N ILE A 14 -2.35 12.61 13.47
CA ILE A 14 -1.40 13.60 12.93
C ILE A 14 -1.78 13.85 11.47
N LYS A 15 -1.75 15.12 11.04
CA LYS A 15 -2.19 15.53 9.69
C LYS A 15 -0.98 15.83 8.79
N PRO A 16 -0.51 14.88 7.97
CA PRO A 16 0.38 15.18 6.86
C PRO A 16 -0.22 16.26 5.95
N VAL A 17 0.53 17.33 5.71
CA VAL A 17 0.11 18.40 4.78
C VAL A 17 1.04 18.49 3.57
N SER A 18 2.27 17.98 3.68
CA SER A 18 3.17 17.83 2.54
C SER A 18 3.98 16.54 2.61
N ILE A 19 4.15 15.91 1.45
CA ILE A 19 4.99 14.73 1.23
C ILE A 19 5.87 15.02 0.01
N ALA A 20 7.18 15.10 0.20
CA ALA A 20 8.12 15.28 -0.90
C ALA A 20 8.96 14.01 -1.08
N SER A 21 8.86 13.35 -2.24
CA SER A 21 9.48 12.05 -2.50
C SER A 21 10.50 12.13 -3.63
N TYR A 22 11.78 12.27 -3.30
CA TYR A 22 12.88 12.30 -4.27
C TYR A 22 13.54 10.93 -4.39
N ASN A 23 13.90 10.55 -5.61
CA ASN A 23 14.58 9.29 -5.88
C ASN A 23 15.63 9.50 -6.98
N HIS A 24 16.76 8.82 -6.87
CA HIS A 24 17.69 8.67 -7.99
C HIS A 24 18.29 7.27 -8.05
N LEU A 25 18.52 6.80 -9.29
CA LEU A 25 19.05 5.47 -9.61
C LEU A 25 19.74 5.50 -10.98
N GLY A 26 20.70 4.59 -11.18
CA GLY A 26 21.58 4.54 -12.35
C GLY A 26 21.41 3.31 -13.24
N ASN A 27 20.49 2.40 -12.89
CA ASN A 27 20.15 1.23 -13.70
C ASN A 27 19.25 1.59 -14.89
N ASN A 28 18.90 0.58 -15.70
CA ASN A 28 18.09 0.78 -16.90
C ASN A 28 16.63 1.23 -16.60
N ASP A 29 16.08 0.92 -15.42
CA ASP A 29 14.79 1.48 -15.00
C ASP A 29 14.90 3.01 -14.88
N GLY A 30 15.93 3.49 -14.17
CA GLY A 30 16.22 4.91 -14.06
C GLY A 30 16.42 5.60 -15.41
N TYR A 31 17.13 4.94 -16.33
CA TYR A 31 17.38 5.47 -17.67
C TYR A 31 16.08 5.58 -18.48
N ASN A 32 15.25 4.54 -18.51
CA ASN A 32 13.97 4.58 -19.21
C ASN A 32 13.01 5.63 -18.59
N LEU A 33 13.03 5.78 -17.27
CA LEU A 33 12.24 6.77 -16.53
C LEU A 33 12.76 8.21 -16.67
N SER A 34 13.91 8.44 -17.31
CA SER A 34 14.38 9.81 -17.59
C SER A 34 13.51 10.50 -18.64
N SER A 35 12.75 9.73 -19.42
CA SER A 35 11.76 10.26 -20.36
C SER A 35 10.46 10.67 -19.64
N PRO A 36 9.91 11.88 -19.91
CA PRO A 36 8.72 12.38 -19.22
C PRO A 36 7.49 11.47 -19.32
N ARG A 37 7.28 10.80 -20.47
CA ARG A 37 6.11 9.94 -20.68
C ARG A 37 6.15 8.69 -19.81
N GLN A 38 7.33 8.06 -19.71
CA GLN A 38 7.57 6.89 -18.88
C GLN A 38 7.50 7.26 -17.40
N PHE A 39 8.06 8.42 -17.04
CA PHE A 39 7.96 8.98 -15.69
C PHE A 39 6.51 9.18 -15.26
N ARG A 40 5.64 9.70 -16.13
CA ARG A 40 4.23 10.00 -15.81
C ARG A 40 3.46 8.79 -15.28
N SER A 41 3.65 7.61 -15.86
CA SER A 41 3.01 6.38 -15.35
C SER A 41 3.47 6.04 -13.93
N LYS A 42 4.76 6.20 -13.64
CA LYS A 42 5.33 5.95 -12.32
C LYS A 42 4.87 7.00 -11.30
N GLU A 43 4.79 8.25 -11.72
CA GLU A 43 4.30 9.36 -10.91
C GLU A 43 2.88 9.10 -10.41
N ILE A 44 1.95 8.74 -11.32
CA ILE A 44 0.54 8.45 -10.96
C ILE A 44 0.48 7.33 -9.91
N SER A 45 1.12 6.19 -10.18
CA SER A 45 1.09 5.03 -9.25
C SER A 45 1.78 5.29 -7.90
N LYS A 46 2.75 6.21 -7.83
CA LYS A 46 3.45 6.56 -6.59
C LYS A 46 2.71 7.64 -5.79
N ALA A 47 1.88 8.44 -6.45
CA ALA A 47 1.08 9.49 -5.83
C ALA A 47 -0.16 8.90 -5.16
N SER A 48 -0.89 8.03 -5.87
CA SER A 48 -2.20 7.52 -5.44
C SER A 48 -2.20 6.69 -4.15
N VAL A 49 -1.01 6.34 -3.63
CA VAL A 49 -0.84 5.46 -2.47
C VAL A 49 -1.26 6.09 -1.14
N VAL A 50 -1.52 7.41 -1.10
CA VAL A 50 -1.96 8.13 0.10
C VAL A 50 -3.41 8.63 0.01
N ASP A 51 -4.06 8.48 -1.14
CA ASP A 51 -5.39 9.06 -1.40
C ASP A 51 -6.46 8.43 -0.49
N ASP A 52 -6.43 7.11 -0.31
CA ASP A 52 -7.36 6.38 0.56
C ASP A 52 -7.11 6.70 2.04
N VAL A 53 -5.85 6.94 2.42
CA VAL A 53 -5.49 7.35 3.78
C VAL A 53 -6.08 8.73 4.10
N ILE A 54 -5.93 9.70 3.19
CA ILE A 54 -6.50 11.05 3.33
C ILE A 54 -8.02 10.97 3.39
N ALA A 55 -8.64 10.18 2.50
CA ALA A 55 -10.09 10.02 2.46
C ALA A 55 -10.66 9.36 3.72
N SER A 56 -9.88 8.55 4.43
CA SER A 56 -10.34 7.82 5.62
C SER A 56 -10.57 8.69 6.87
N ASN A 57 -10.00 9.90 6.93
CA ASN A 57 -10.05 10.74 8.13
C ASN A 57 -10.60 12.15 7.84
N HIS A 58 -11.93 12.26 7.87
CA HIS A 58 -12.64 13.54 7.67
C HIS A 58 -12.51 14.53 8.84
N LEU A 59 -11.97 14.12 9.99
CA LEU A 59 -11.68 15.07 11.07
C LEU A 59 -10.46 15.91 10.71
N LEU A 60 -9.41 15.29 10.16
CA LEU A 60 -8.19 15.98 9.73
C LEU A 60 -8.34 16.65 8.35
N TYR A 61 -9.03 16.00 7.42
CA TYR A 61 -9.16 16.46 6.03
C TYR A 61 -10.61 16.81 5.71
N ASN A 62 -10.92 18.10 5.74
CA ASN A 62 -12.28 18.61 5.55
C ASN A 62 -12.29 19.93 4.78
N LYS A 63 -13.49 20.44 4.46
CA LYS A 63 -13.62 21.69 3.69
C LYS A 63 -13.17 22.94 4.45
N LYS A 64 -13.15 22.91 5.78
CA LYS A 64 -12.79 24.04 6.64
C LYS A 64 -11.28 24.16 6.82
N ASP A 65 -10.63 23.05 7.12
CA ASP A 65 -9.20 23.00 7.49
C ASP A 65 -8.30 22.54 6.32
N GLY A 66 -8.89 22.33 5.15
CA GLY A 66 -8.24 21.83 3.94
C GLY A 66 -8.29 20.31 3.84
N ASN A 67 -8.46 19.81 2.60
CA ASN A 67 -8.57 18.39 2.28
C ASN A 67 -7.51 17.93 1.28
N LYS A 68 -6.42 18.69 1.13
CA LYS A 68 -5.34 18.41 0.20
C LYS A 68 -4.04 18.21 0.95
N VAL A 69 -3.19 17.38 0.35
CA VAL A 69 -1.81 17.17 0.77
C VAL A 69 -0.94 17.49 -0.43
N ASP A 70 0.04 18.37 -0.25
CA ASP A 70 1.00 18.67 -1.32
C ASP A 70 1.93 17.48 -1.49
N HIS A 71 1.78 16.75 -2.60
CA HIS A 71 2.55 15.55 -2.87
C HIS A 71 3.37 15.71 -4.15
N CYS A 72 4.69 15.75 -4.03
CA CYS A 72 5.59 15.75 -5.18
C CYS A 72 6.42 14.45 -5.24
N ILE A 73 6.62 13.95 -6.45
CA ILE A 73 7.44 12.78 -6.72
C ILE A 73 8.47 13.16 -7.76
N VAL A 74 9.73 12.83 -7.49
CA VAL A 74 10.85 13.09 -8.39
C VAL A 74 11.65 11.81 -8.56
N ILE A 75 12.02 11.52 -9.81
CA ILE A 75 12.95 10.45 -10.16
C ILE A 75 14.01 11.05 -11.07
N LYS A 76 15.29 10.89 -10.72
CA LYS A 76 16.42 11.33 -11.53
C LYS A 76 17.31 10.15 -11.89
N TYR A 77 17.78 10.15 -13.13
CA TYR A 77 18.77 9.18 -13.59
C TYR A 77 20.17 9.65 -13.20
N MET A 78 20.89 8.82 -12.44
CA MET A 78 22.25 9.10 -11.97
C MET A 78 23.10 7.84 -12.21
N PRO A 79 23.82 7.71 -13.34
CA PRO A 79 24.51 6.48 -13.73
C PRO A 79 25.43 5.91 -12.64
N ALA A 80 26.10 6.79 -11.89
CA ALA A 80 27.12 6.42 -10.91
C ALA A 80 26.62 5.54 -9.76
N VAL A 81 25.32 5.58 -9.43
CA VAL A 81 24.76 4.77 -8.33
C VAL A 81 24.31 3.38 -8.77
N GLY A 82 24.29 3.10 -10.09
CA GLY A 82 23.89 1.80 -10.63
C GLY A 82 22.51 1.35 -10.12
N ASP A 83 22.40 0.10 -9.67
CA ASP A 83 21.16 -0.45 -9.09
C ASP A 83 20.88 0.02 -7.65
N SER A 84 21.85 0.67 -7.01
CA SER A 84 21.71 1.23 -5.66
C SER A 84 20.85 2.49 -5.71
N LYS A 85 19.54 2.30 -5.55
CA LYS A 85 18.57 3.38 -5.57
C LYS A 85 18.62 4.14 -4.25
N VAL A 86 18.73 5.45 -4.36
CA VAL A 86 18.62 6.37 -3.22
C VAL A 86 17.23 6.99 -3.24
N ALA A 87 16.49 6.84 -2.14
CA ALA A 87 15.18 7.44 -1.92
C ALA A 87 15.23 8.36 -0.71
N MET A 88 14.69 9.57 -0.87
CA MET A 88 14.63 10.61 0.14
C MET A 88 13.18 11.10 0.21
N ASP A 89 12.53 10.85 1.34
CA ASP A 89 11.16 11.30 1.56
C ASP A 89 11.14 12.29 2.72
N GLU A 90 10.42 13.39 2.55
CA GLU A 90 10.12 14.33 3.63
C GLU A 90 8.61 14.38 3.88
N TYR A 91 8.21 14.17 5.13
CA TYR A 91 6.84 14.32 5.59
C TYR A 91 6.78 15.54 6.50
N TYR A 92 5.96 16.52 6.13
CA TYR A 92 5.66 17.68 6.94
C TYR A 92 4.21 17.63 7.36
N SER A 93 3.98 17.62 8.68
CA SER A 93 2.67 17.41 9.28
C SER A 93 2.33 18.49 10.28
N GLU A 94 1.04 18.81 10.40
CA GLU A 94 0.50 19.69 11.43
C GLU A 94 0.25 18.90 12.72
N LEU A 95 0.51 19.54 13.85
CA LEU A 95 0.20 19.07 15.20
C LEU A 95 -0.74 20.06 15.90
N MET A 96 -1.14 19.73 17.12
CA MET A 96 -1.92 20.63 17.96
C MET A 96 -1.22 21.98 18.19
N LEU A 97 -2.02 23.02 18.41
CA LEU A 97 -1.57 24.36 18.81
C LEU A 97 -0.57 25.01 17.82
N GLY A 98 -0.68 24.69 16.52
CA GLY A 98 0.20 25.23 15.47
C GLY A 98 1.60 24.60 15.46
N GLY A 99 1.82 23.54 16.22
CA GLY A 99 3.06 22.75 16.16
C GLY A 99 3.17 22.00 14.83
N HIS A 100 4.39 21.59 14.49
CA HIS A 100 4.65 20.84 13.28
C HIS A 100 5.59 19.67 13.55
N ASN A 101 5.42 18.61 12.78
CA ASN A 101 6.31 17.45 12.77
C ASN A 101 6.98 17.35 11.40
N ARG A 102 8.29 17.08 11.40
CA ARG A 102 9.08 16.81 10.19
C ARG A 102 9.74 15.45 10.34
N ILE A 103 9.49 14.57 9.37
CA ILE A 103 10.17 13.28 9.27
C ILE A 103 10.90 13.25 7.93
N SER A 104 12.22 13.08 7.99
CA SER A 104 13.06 12.89 6.82
C SER A 104 13.53 11.43 6.79
N LEU A 105 13.13 10.69 5.76
CA LEU A 105 13.56 9.32 5.53
C LEU A 105 14.59 9.30 4.42
N HIS A 106 15.68 8.57 4.66
CA HIS A 106 16.70 8.29 3.67
C HIS A 106 16.86 6.78 3.57
N ASN A 107 16.68 6.24 2.37
CA ASN A 107 16.80 4.81 2.09
C ASN A 107 17.74 4.59 0.92
N VAL A 108 18.75 3.74 1.11
CA VAL A 108 19.67 3.29 0.07
C VAL A 108 19.56 1.77 0.03
N CYS A 109 19.18 1.24 -1.12
CA CYS A 109 19.07 -0.19 -1.30
C CYS A 109 19.24 -0.54 -2.78
N GLU A 110 19.72 -1.74 -3.03
CA GLU A 110 19.73 -2.35 -4.35
C GLU A 110 18.27 -2.62 -4.74
N ASP A 111 17.73 -1.84 -5.70
CA ASP A 111 16.31 -1.85 -6.03
C ASP A 111 15.89 -3.22 -6.58
N SER A 112 16.79 -3.88 -7.30
CA SER A 112 16.57 -5.23 -7.81
C SER A 112 16.48 -6.26 -6.69
N LEU A 113 17.33 -6.18 -5.65
CA LEU A 113 17.25 -7.10 -4.51
C LEU A 113 15.97 -6.94 -3.69
N LEU A 114 15.38 -5.74 -3.65
CA LEU A 114 14.05 -5.56 -3.08
C LEU A 114 12.94 -6.05 -4.02
N ALA A 115 13.08 -5.85 -5.33
CA ALA A 115 12.04 -6.21 -6.29
C ALA A 115 11.92 -7.73 -6.51
N THR A 116 13.04 -8.46 -6.57
CA THR A 116 13.07 -9.91 -6.81
C THR A 116 12.19 -10.72 -5.85
N PRO A 117 12.31 -10.58 -4.51
CA PRO A 117 11.45 -11.33 -3.59
C PRO A 117 9.97 -10.95 -3.70
N LEU A 118 9.63 -9.70 -4.05
CA LEU A 118 8.23 -9.32 -4.29
C LEU A 118 7.64 -10.05 -5.51
N ILE A 119 8.45 -10.27 -6.56
CA ILE A 119 8.04 -11.07 -7.72
C ILE A 119 7.83 -12.53 -7.31
N ILE A 120 8.72 -13.08 -6.49
CA ILE A 120 8.59 -14.45 -5.97
C ILE A 120 7.28 -14.60 -5.19
N ASP A 121 6.98 -13.68 -4.29
CA ASP A 121 5.74 -13.70 -3.50
C ASP A 121 4.50 -13.61 -4.39
N LEU A 122 4.51 -12.73 -5.40
CA LEU A 122 3.40 -12.60 -6.35
C LEU A 122 3.16 -13.91 -7.10
N LEU A 123 4.21 -14.60 -7.55
CA LEU A 123 4.11 -15.88 -8.24
C LEU A 123 3.53 -16.97 -7.32
N ILE A 124 4.08 -17.10 -6.12
CA ILE A 124 3.64 -18.09 -5.13
C ILE A 124 2.16 -17.87 -4.79
N MET A 125 1.77 -16.63 -4.49
CA MET A 125 0.39 -16.35 -4.12
C MET A 125 -0.58 -16.45 -5.30
N THR A 126 -0.16 -16.10 -6.51
CA THR A 126 -1.00 -16.30 -7.70
C THR A 126 -1.25 -17.78 -7.95
N GLU A 127 -0.22 -18.62 -7.85
CA GLU A 127 -0.36 -20.07 -7.95
C GLU A 127 -1.29 -20.62 -6.87
N PHE A 128 -1.10 -20.21 -5.61
CA PHE A 128 -1.96 -20.62 -4.51
C PHE A 128 -3.43 -20.25 -4.74
N LEU A 129 -3.71 -18.99 -5.12
CA LEU A 129 -5.06 -18.49 -5.38
C LEU A 129 -5.73 -19.21 -6.56
N SER A 130 -4.94 -19.67 -7.54
CA SER A 130 -5.47 -20.46 -8.67
C SER A 130 -6.04 -21.82 -8.26
N ARG A 131 -5.62 -22.35 -7.10
CA ARG A 131 -6.12 -23.61 -6.53
C ARG A 131 -7.32 -23.43 -5.60
N VAL A 132 -7.66 -22.18 -5.23
CA VAL A 132 -8.77 -21.89 -4.32
C VAL A 132 -10.07 -21.75 -5.10
N THR A 133 -11.08 -22.53 -4.71
CA THR A 133 -12.46 -22.39 -5.17
C THR A 133 -13.40 -22.27 -3.98
N TYR A 134 -14.55 -21.62 -4.18
CA TYR A 134 -15.54 -21.41 -3.13
C TYR A 134 -16.96 -21.52 -3.70
N LYS A 135 -17.94 -21.72 -2.82
CA LYS A 135 -19.36 -21.64 -3.18
C LYS A 135 -20.13 -20.96 -2.06
N LYS A 136 -21.23 -20.32 -2.40
CA LYS A 136 -22.15 -19.78 -1.41
C LYS A 136 -22.90 -20.92 -0.74
N VAL A 137 -22.98 -20.89 0.58
CA VAL A 137 -23.81 -21.81 1.36
C VAL A 137 -25.16 -21.15 1.54
N GLU A 138 -26.16 -21.54 0.75
CA GLU A 138 -27.55 -21.14 0.97
C GLU A 138 -28.26 -22.16 1.87
N ALA A 139 -29.00 -21.69 2.87
CA ALA A 139 -29.61 -22.54 3.89
C ALA A 139 -30.67 -23.52 3.35
N ASN A 140 -31.24 -23.29 2.16
CA ASN A 140 -32.37 -24.05 1.60
C ASN A 140 -32.27 -24.39 0.09
N SER A 141 -31.09 -24.28 -0.52
CA SER A 141 -30.90 -24.51 -1.96
C SER A 141 -29.92 -25.66 -2.22
N LYS A 142 -30.13 -26.43 -3.30
CA LYS A 142 -29.15 -27.44 -3.76
C LYS A 142 -27.78 -26.75 -3.89
N ALA A 143 -26.76 -27.33 -3.27
CA ALA A 143 -25.41 -26.77 -3.25
C ALA A 143 -24.97 -26.44 -4.68
N GLY A 144 -24.73 -25.15 -4.96
CA GLY A 144 -24.20 -24.69 -6.24
C GLY A 144 -22.81 -25.24 -6.52
N GLU A 145 -22.37 -25.09 -7.76
CA GLU A 145 -21.01 -25.47 -8.17
C GLU A 145 -19.97 -24.56 -7.50
N TYR A 146 -18.75 -25.08 -7.36
CA TYR A 146 -17.63 -24.29 -6.89
C TYR A 146 -17.19 -23.31 -7.97
N GLU A 147 -17.02 -22.05 -7.60
CA GLU A 147 -16.53 -20.97 -8.44
C GLU A 147 -15.07 -20.65 -8.08
N SER A 148 -14.32 -20.16 -9.07
CA SER A 148 -13.00 -19.57 -8.85
C SER A 148 -13.12 -18.15 -8.27
N LEU A 149 -12.02 -17.64 -7.73
CA LEU A 149 -11.92 -16.23 -7.36
C LEU A 149 -12.17 -15.30 -8.56
N TYR A 150 -12.68 -14.10 -8.28
CA TYR A 150 -12.85 -13.08 -9.30
C TYR A 150 -11.53 -12.79 -10.01
N SER A 151 -11.57 -12.56 -11.33
CA SER A 151 -10.39 -12.49 -12.19
C SER A 151 -9.36 -11.42 -11.76
N VAL A 152 -9.81 -10.33 -11.13
CA VAL A 152 -8.90 -9.36 -10.49
C VAL A 152 -8.54 -9.85 -9.09
N LEU A 153 -7.34 -10.40 -8.94
CA LEU A 153 -6.81 -10.94 -7.68
C LEU A 153 -6.35 -9.81 -6.74
N SER A 154 -7.30 -9.10 -6.12
CA SER A 154 -7.00 -7.99 -5.20
C SER A 154 -6.22 -8.42 -3.95
N PHE A 155 -6.15 -9.72 -3.62
CA PHE A 155 -5.26 -10.23 -2.56
C PHE A 155 -3.78 -9.92 -2.82
N LEU A 156 -3.38 -9.74 -4.08
CA LEU A 156 -2.00 -9.40 -4.46
C LEU A 156 -1.63 -7.93 -4.22
N SER A 157 -2.57 -7.11 -3.74
CA SER A 157 -2.38 -5.67 -3.54
C SER A 157 -1.20 -5.32 -2.62
N TYR A 158 -0.85 -6.20 -1.67
CA TYR A 158 0.29 -6.01 -0.76
C TYR A 158 1.61 -5.72 -1.50
N TRP A 159 1.81 -6.32 -2.67
CA TRP A 159 3.04 -6.18 -3.45
C TRP A 159 2.95 -5.14 -4.58
N LEU A 160 1.78 -4.52 -4.79
CA LEU A 160 1.49 -3.65 -5.94
C LEU A 160 1.23 -2.21 -5.51
N LYS A 161 1.85 -1.25 -6.21
CA LYS A 161 1.74 0.19 -5.86
C LYS A 161 0.38 0.80 -6.18
N ALA A 162 -0.25 0.34 -7.25
CA ALA A 162 -1.58 0.77 -7.69
C ALA A 162 -2.45 -0.47 -7.86
N PRO A 163 -3.11 -0.93 -6.77
CA PRO A 163 -3.99 -2.08 -6.81
C PRO A 163 -5.06 -1.95 -7.88
N LEU A 164 -5.19 -2.97 -8.72
CA LEU A 164 -6.33 -3.06 -9.64
C LEU A 164 -7.57 -3.46 -8.85
N THR A 165 -8.69 -2.79 -9.12
CA THR A 165 -9.95 -3.04 -8.40
C THR A 165 -11.02 -3.58 -9.33
N ARG A 166 -11.98 -4.29 -8.74
CA ARG A 166 -13.23 -4.63 -9.40
C ARG A 166 -14.01 -3.34 -9.69
N PRO A 167 -14.74 -3.23 -10.83
CA PRO A 167 -15.57 -2.07 -11.11
C PRO A 167 -16.51 -1.74 -9.94
N GLY A 168 -16.50 -0.46 -9.53
CA GLY A 168 -17.28 0.05 -8.38
C GLY A 168 -16.56 0.02 -7.03
N TYR A 169 -15.36 -0.58 -6.93
CA TYR A 169 -14.58 -0.65 -5.69
C TYR A 169 -13.37 0.29 -5.72
N LEU A 170 -13.08 0.90 -4.58
CA LEU A 170 -11.89 1.73 -4.37
C LEU A 170 -10.69 0.87 -3.94
N ALA A 171 -9.49 1.33 -4.27
CA ALA A 171 -8.25 0.67 -3.87
C ALA A 171 -7.95 0.95 -2.39
N ILE A 172 -7.37 -0.04 -1.71
CA ILE A 172 -6.83 0.10 -0.35
C ILE A 172 -5.31 -0.03 -0.48
N ASN A 173 -4.55 0.99 -0.09
CA ASN A 173 -3.09 1.03 -0.20
C ASN A 173 -2.37 0.82 1.13
N SER A 174 -3.11 0.82 2.23
CA SER A 174 -2.58 0.55 3.57
C SER A 174 -1.96 -0.84 3.66
N LEU A 175 -0.63 -0.90 3.75
CA LEU A 175 0.14 -2.14 3.67
C LEU A 175 -0.22 -3.14 4.78
N ASN A 176 -0.45 -2.63 6.00
CA ASN A 176 -0.84 -3.47 7.14
C ASN A 176 -2.23 -4.08 6.94
N LYS A 177 -3.19 -3.31 6.39
CA LYS A 177 -4.54 -3.82 6.10
C LYS A 177 -4.51 -4.86 4.98
N GLN A 178 -3.69 -4.64 3.94
CA GLN A 178 -3.50 -5.60 2.86
C GLN A 178 -2.94 -6.93 3.39
N ARG A 179 -1.92 -6.89 4.28
CA ARG A 179 -1.37 -8.10 4.91
C ARG A 179 -2.35 -8.78 5.85
N ALA A 180 -3.07 -8.01 6.68
CA ALA A 180 -4.10 -8.57 7.55
C ALA A 180 -5.20 -9.28 6.76
N GLY A 181 -5.56 -8.77 5.58
CA GLY A 181 -6.49 -9.44 4.67
C GLY A 181 -5.98 -10.80 4.18
N LEU A 182 -4.69 -10.91 3.85
CA LEU A 182 -4.03 -12.17 3.48
C LEU A 182 -3.96 -13.14 4.66
N ASP A 183 -3.52 -12.67 5.83
CA ASP A 183 -3.39 -13.48 7.04
C ASP A 183 -4.75 -14.06 7.44
N ASN A 184 -5.80 -13.24 7.48
CA ASN A 184 -7.16 -13.68 7.80
C ASN A 184 -7.73 -14.63 6.73
N PHE A 185 -7.37 -14.46 5.45
CA PHE A 185 -7.78 -15.38 4.40
C PHE A 185 -7.15 -16.77 4.57
N LEU A 186 -5.83 -16.85 4.86
CA LEU A 186 -5.16 -18.13 5.11
C LEU A 186 -5.69 -18.82 6.37
N ARG A 187 -5.97 -18.05 7.44
CA ARG A 187 -6.59 -18.55 8.68
C ARG A 187 -7.96 -19.15 8.44
N LEU A 188 -8.80 -18.47 7.65
CA LEU A 188 -10.13 -18.95 7.28
C LEU A 188 -10.07 -20.33 6.59
N LEU A 189 -9.10 -20.54 5.69
CA LEU A 189 -8.96 -21.79 4.94
C LEU A 189 -8.62 -23.00 5.84
N ILE A 190 -8.09 -22.76 7.04
CA ILE A 190 -7.81 -23.81 8.04
C ILE A 190 -8.78 -23.77 9.23
N GLY A 191 -9.89 -23.03 9.12
CA GLY A 191 -10.94 -22.98 10.14
C GLY A 191 -10.61 -22.15 11.37
N LEU A 192 -9.65 -21.22 11.28
CA LEU A 192 -9.33 -20.29 12.37
C LEU A 192 -10.06 -18.95 12.18
N GLU A 193 -10.43 -18.34 13.31
CA GLU A 193 -11.04 -17.00 13.33
C GLU A 193 -10.02 -15.91 12.96
N PRO A 194 -10.50 -14.75 12.46
CA PRO A 194 -9.66 -13.57 12.22
C PRO A 194 -8.92 -13.12 13.49
N LEU A 195 -7.77 -12.48 13.31
CA LEU A 195 -7.06 -11.85 14.43
C LEU A 195 -7.80 -10.59 14.89
N ASP A 196 -8.13 -10.53 16.19
CA ASP A 196 -8.87 -9.41 16.81
C ASP A 196 -7.99 -8.52 17.73
N GLU A 197 -6.81 -9.02 18.12
CA GLU A 197 -5.90 -8.41 19.11
C GLU A 197 -6.57 -8.03 20.46
N LEU A 198 -7.67 -8.71 20.81
CA LEU A 198 -8.42 -8.46 22.05
C LEU A 198 -7.68 -8.99 23.28
N ARG A 199 -7.00 -10.15 23.16
CA ARG A 199 -6.14 -10.74 24.21
C ARG A 199 -6.82 -10.76 25.59
N PHE A 200 -8.08 -11.18 25.63
CA PHE A 200 -8.89 -11.13 26.85
C PHE A 200 -8.38 -12.05 27.96
N GLU A 201 -7.62 -13.08 27.62
CA GLU A 201 -6.93 -13.95 28.57
C GLU A 201 -5.94 -13.17 29.45
N GLU A 202 -5.40 -12.06 28.96
CA GLU A 202 -4.56 -11.14 29.73
C GLU A 202 -5.38 -9.98 30.31
N ARG A 203 -6.37 -9.47 29.55
CA ARG A 203 -7.03 -8.19 29.83
C ARG A 203 -8.28 -8.29 30.70
N LEU A 204 -8.87 -9.48 30.86
CA LEU A 204 -10.05 -9.73 31.68
C LEU A 204 -9.67 -10.61 32.89
N VAL A 205 -10.42 -10.44 33.99
CA VAL A 205 -10.28 -11.19 35.24
C VAL A 205 -11.28 -12.34 35.26
#